data_AF-A0A2V7FUC3-F1
#
_entry.id   AF-A0A2V7FUC3-F1
#
_cell.length_a   1.000
_cell.length_b   1.000
_cell.length_c   1.000
_cell.angle_alpha   90.00
_cell.angle_beta   90.00
_cell.angle_gamma   90.00
#
_symmetry.space_group_name_H-M   'P 1'
#
loop_
_entity.id
_entity.type
_entity.pdbx_description
1 polymer ?
#
loop_
_entity_poly.entity_id
_entity_poly.type
_entity_poly.pdbx_seq_one_letter_code
_entity_poly.pdbx_strand_id
1 'polypeptide(L)'
;MTELAPQKDAMDVLQAWVDDYNRRAEPGIRLGSAGEAGGAQLRLKYSPTEGQVSILHLVAVERAGHAAILVRRFDGPTPETAVEAGLWASRELGRR
;
A
#
# COMPACT_ATOMS: atom_id res chain seq x y z
N MET A 1 -21.02 -9.21 16.70
CA MET A 1 -19.57 -9.09 16.90
C MET A 1 -18.93 -9.22 15.54
N THR A 2 -18.39 -8.14 14.99
CA THR A 2 -17.67 -8.18 13.71
C THR A 2 -16.37 -8.94 13.97
N GLU A 3 -16.24 -10.16 13.46
CA GLU A 3 -14.98 -10.89 13.48
C GLU A 3 -13.92 -10.03 12.79
N LEU A 4 -12.93 -9.58 13.57
CA LEU A 4 -11.71 -9.00 13.01
C LEU A 4 -11.03 -10.13 12.26
N ALA A 5 -11.07 -10.07 10.93
CA ALA A 5 -10.33 -11.00 10.08
C ALA A 5 -8.87 -11.10 10.59
N PRO A 6 -8.25 -12.30 10.57
CA PRO A 6 -6.91 -12.50 11.10
C PRO A 6 -5.97 -11.44 10.52
N GLN A 7 -5.26 -10.74 11.41
CA GLN A 7 -4.30 -9.73 11.03
C GLN A 7 -3.21 -10.40 10.19
N LYS A 8 -3.23 -10.18 8.87
CA LYS A 8 -2.29 -10.78 7.93
C LYS A 8 -0.89 -10.25 8.21
N ASP A 9 0.11 -11.14 8.21
CA ASP A 9 1.51 -10.76 8.28
C ASP A 9 1.86 -9.82 7.13
N ALA A 10 2.74 -8.85 7.37
CA ALA A 10 3.10 -7.86 6.36
C ALA A 10 3.75 -8.50 5.11
N MET A 11 4.49 -9.60 5.31
CA MET A 11 5.07 -10.39 4.23
C MET A 11 4.02 -11.13 3.43
N ASP A 12 2.98 -11.67 4.08
CA ASP A 12 1.86 -12.32 3.38
C ASP A 12 1.12 -11.33 2.47
N VAL A 13 0.91 -10.10 2.95
CA VAL A 13 0.26 -9.04 2.17
C VAL A 13 1.15 -8.60 1.00
N LEU A 14 2.45 -8.45 1.24
CA LEU A 14 3.43 -8.11 0.21
C LEU A 14 3.47 -9.20 -0.88
N GLN A 15 3.58 -10.47 -0.48
CA GLN A 15 3.64 -11.59 -1.41
C GLN A 15 2.36 -11.66 -2.26
N ALA A 16 1.18 -11.61 -1.64
CA ALA A 16 -0.09 -11.65 -2.38
C ALA A 16 -0.23 -10.48 -3.37
N TRP A 17 0.31 -9.30 -3.03
CA TRP A 17 0.30 -8.17 -3.95
C TRP A 17 1.28 -8.35 -5.12
N VAL A 18 2.50 -8.86 -4.85
CA VAL A 18 3.50 -9.17 -5.88
C VAL A 18 2.98 -10.24 -6.86
N ASP A 19 2.33 -11.28 -6.35
CA ASP A 19 1.73 -12.34 -7.17
C ASP A 19 0.64 -11.77 -8.09
N ASP A 20 -0.20 -10.89 -7.57
CA ASP A 20 -1.24 -10.22 -8.34
C ASP A 20 -0.68 -9.22 -9.36
N TYR A 21 0.36 -8.47 -9.01
CA TYR A 21 1.11 -7.64 -9.97
C TYR A 21 1.68 -8.50 -11.09
N ASN A 22 2.45 -9.55 -10.78
CA ASN A 22 3.07 -10.42 -11.79
C ASN A 22 2.03 -11.05 -12.71
N ARG A 23 0.87 -11.44 -12.17
CA ARG A 23 -0.25 -11.97 -12.95
C ARG A 23 -0.87 -10.94 -13.90
N ARG A 24 -0.96 -9.67 -13.50
CA ARG A 24 -1.62 -8.61 -14.30
C ARG A 24 -0.65 -7.81 -15.18
N ALA A 25 0.62 -7.77 -14.80
CA ALA A 25 1.61 -6.89 -15.40
C ALA A 25 2.25 -7.44 -16.67
N GLU A 26 1.97 -8.71 -17.01
CA GLU A 26 2.44 -9.47 -18.18
C GLU A 26 3.51 -8.72 -19.00
N PRO A 27 4.77 -9.14 -18.84
CA PRO A 27 6.07 -8.42 -18.93
C PRO A 27 6.18 -6.88 -19.11
N GLY A 28 5.11 -6.10 -19.17
CA GLY A 28 5.13 -4.76 -19.77
C GLY A 28 4.83 -3.61 -18.81
N ILE A 29 4.16 -3.87 -17.68
CA ILE A 29 3.74 -2.78 -16.79
C ILE A 29 4.87 -2.42 -15.82
N ARG A 30 5.48 -1.25 -16.00
CA ARG A 30 6.52 -0.75 -15.09
C ARG A 30 5.96 -0.51 -13.69
N LEU A 31 6.65 -1.07 -12.71
CA LEU A 31 6.44 -0.74 -11.31
C LEU A 31 6.93 0.69 -11.02
N GLY A 32 6.07 1.53 -10.46
CA GLY A 32 6.44 2.81 -9.89
C GLY A 32 6.64 2.70 -8.39
N SER A 33 7.68 3.35 -7.85
CA SER A 33 7.88 3.52 -6.42
C SER A 33 7.88 5.00 -6.05
N ALA A 34 7.31 5.34 -4.91
CA ALA A 34 7.42 6.67 -4.31
C ALA A 34 7.56 6.56 -2.79
N GLY A 35 8.32 7.47 -2.19
CA GLY A 35 8.55 7.55 -0.75
C GLY A 35 9.50 8.72 -0.46
N GLU A 36 9.39 9.33 0.72
CA GLU A 36 10.36 10.32 1.19
C GLU A 36 11.49 9.59 1.92
N ALA A 37 12.75 9.84 1.57
CA ALA A 37 13.85 9.44 2.43
C ALA A 37 13.72 10.19 3.78
N GLY A 38 13.54 9.44 4.88
CA GLY A 38 13.21 9.98 6.21
C GLY A 38 11.69 10.06 6.51
N GLY A 39 10.83 9.87 5.51
CA GLY A 39 9.43 9.56 5.73
C GLY A 39 9.31 8.06 5.95
N ALA A 40 8.78 7.64 7.08
CA ALA A 40 8.61 6.23 7.44
C ALA A 40 7.53 5.54 6.56
N GLN A 41 7.65 5.60 5.23
CA GLN A 41 6.68 5.05 4.27
C GLN A 41 7.31 4.65 2.93
N LEU A 42 6.76 3.61 2.31
CA LEU A 42 7.06 3.14 0.95
C LEU A 42 5.75 2.89 0.20
N ARG A 43 5.63 3.45 -0.99
CA ARG A 43 4.46 3.27 -1.87
C ARG A 43 4.88 2.64 -3.19
N LEU A 44 4.39 1.43 -3.45
CA LEU A 44 4.53 0.72 -4.72
C LEU A 44 3.23 0.87 -5.50
N LYS A 45 3.30 1.15 -6.81
CA LYS A 45 2.11 1.32 -7.64
C LYS A 45 2.31 0.86 -9.08
N TYR A 46 1.23 0.41 -9.70
CA TYR A 46 1.13 0.17 -11.13
C TYR A 46 -0.29 0.46 -11.63
N SER A 47 -0.46 0.63 -12.94
CA SER A 47 -1.76 0.83 -13.57
C SER A 47 -2.17 -0.46 -14.31
N PRO A 48 -3.11 -1.25 -13.78
CA PRO A 48 -3.52 -2.51 -14.40
C PRO A 48 -4.26 -2.29 -15.73
N THR A 49 -5.03 -1.22 -15.83
CA THR A 49 -5.75 -0.79 -17.04
C THR A 49 -5.78 0.74 -17.08
N GLU A 50 -6.18 1.31 -18.22
CA GLU A 50 -6.37 2.76 -18.34
C GLU A 50 -7.35 3.26 -17.26
N GLY A 51 -7.03 4.41 -16.65
CA GLY A 51 -7.82 5.04 -15.59
C GLY A 51 -7.70 4.39 -14.21
N GLN A 52 -7.11 3.19 -14.08
CA GLN A 52 -6.99 2.48 -12.80
C GLN A 52 -5.57 2.53 -12.23
N VAL A 53 -5.50 2.39 -10.90
CA VAL A 53 -4.26 2.22 -10.15
C VAL A 53 -4.42 1.14 -9.10
N SER A 54 -3.36 0.35 -8.90
CA SER A 54 -3.17 -0.49 -7.73
C SER A 54 -1.98 0.05 -6.94
N ILE A 55 -2.17 0.21 -5.62
CA ILE A 55 -1.18 0.79 -4.71
C ILE A 55 -0.99 -0.16 -3.52
N LEU A 56 0.25 -0.54 -3.25
CA LEU A 56 0.66 -1.11 -1.97
C LEU A 56 1.39 -0.05 -1.16
N HIS A 57 0.84 0.32 -0.02
CA HIS A 57 1.40 1.36 0.85
C HIS A 57 1.84 0.74 2.18
N LEU A 58 3.14 0.86 2.46
CA LEU A 58 3.76 0.43 3.71
C LEU A 58 4.12 1.68 4.52
N VAL A 59 3.79 1.70 5.80
CA VAL A 59 4.08 2.81 6.72
C VAL A 59 4.69 2.23 7.98
N ALA A 60 5.93 2.62 8.26
CA ALA A 60 6.58 2.32 9.53
C ALA A 60 6.05 3.27 10.62
N VAL A 61 5.59 2.68 11.71
CA VAL A 61 4.95 3.35 12.85
C VAL A 61 5.51 2.79 14.15
N GLU A 62 5.27 3.49 15.25
CA GLU A 62 5.36 2.90 16.59
C GLU A 62 3.96 2.57 17.08
N ARG A 63 3.73 1.32 17.51
CA ARG A 63 2.48 0.90 18.14
C ARG A 63 2.77 0.26 19.48
N ALA A 64 2.13 0.79 20.53
CA ALA A 64 2.28 0.31 21.90
C ALA A 64 3.75 0.17 22.35
N GLY A 65 4.63 1.09 21.92
CA GLY A 65 6.06 1.10 22.28
C GLY A 65 6.96 0.19 21.43
N HIS A 66 6.45 -0.41 20.36
CA HIS A 66 7.24 -1.25 19.46
C HIS A 66 7.17 -0.74 18.01
N ALA A 67 8.28 -0.86 17.29
CA ALA A 67 8.32 -0.58 15.85
C ALA A 67 7.45 -1.59 15.09
N ALA A 68 6.59 -1.11 14.21
CA ALA A 68 5.71 -1.91 13.39
C ALA A 68 5.65 -1.34 11.96
N ILE A 69 5.30 -2.18 11.00
CA ILE A 69 4.98 -1.75 9.64
C ILE A 69 3.50 -2.04 9.41
N LEU A 70 2.73 -0.99 9.13
CA LEU A 70 1.38 -1.12 8.64
C LEU A 70 1.42 -1.23 7.12
N VAL A 71 0.62 -2.13 6.59
CA VAL A 71 0.50 -2.35 5.16
C VAL A 71 -0.97 -2.26 4.76
N ARG A 72 -1.24 -1.54 3.67
CA ARG A 72 -2.58 -1.49 3.08
C ARG A 72 -2.49 -1.46 1.55
N ARG A 73 -3.43 -2.19 0.94
CA ARG A 73 -3.64 -2.22 -0.50
C ARG A 73 -4.82 -1.31 -0.87
N PHE A 74 -4.69 -0.59 -1.98
CA PHE A 74 -5.72 0.24 -2.57
C PHE A 74 -5.83 -0.09 -4.06
N ASP A 75 -7.05 -0.26 -4.56
CA ASP A 75 -7.31 -0.51 -5.97
C ASP A 75 -8.53 0.30 -6.40
N GLY A 76 -8.45 0.95 -7.56
CA GLY A 76 -9.58 1.71 -8.08
C GLY A 76 -9.19 2.81 -9.06
N PRO A 77 -10.11 3.76 -9.31
CA PRO A 77 -9.88 4.91 -10.17
C PRO A 77 -8.74 5.81 -9.66
N THR A 78 -7.93 6.35 -10.58
CA THR A 78 -6.61 6.90 -10.23
C THR A 78 -6.63 8.13 -9.31
N PRO A 79 -7.36 9.24 -9.53
CA PRO A 79 -7.17 10.35 -8.60
C PRO A 79 -7.72 10.00 -7.21
N GLU A 80 -8.88 9.34 -7.13
CA GLU A 80 -9.53 9.00 -5.87
C GLU A 80 -8.69 8.03 -5.04
N THR A 81 -8.20 6.95 -5.66
CA THR A 81 -7.41 5.91 -4.98
C THR A 81 -6.06 6.46 -4.52
N ALA A 82 -5.43 7.34 -5.31
CA ALA A 82 -4.17 7.97 -4.92
C ALA A 82 -4.33 8.91 -3.73
N VAL A 83 -5.45 9.66 -3.68
CA VAL A 83 -5.79 10.53 -2.55
C VAL A 83 -6.08 9.71 -1.30
N GLU A 84 -6.90 8.65 -1.39
CA GLU A 84 -7.19 7.78 -0.25
C GLU A 84 -5.90 7.17 0.34
N ALA A 85 -5.02 6.66 -0.53
CA ALA A 85 -3.74 6.09 -0.10
C ALA A 85 -2.84 7.11 0.60
N GLY A 86 -2.87 8.37 0.16
CA GLY A 86 -2.13 9.48 0.78
C GLY A 86 -2.72 9.88 2.14
N LEU A 87 -4.04 10.04 2.23
CA LEU A 87 -4.74 10.38 3.48
C LEU A 87 -4.57 9.32 4.55
N TRP A 88 -4.59 8.04 4.15
CA TRP A 88 -4.35 6.93 5.06
C TRP A 88 -2.93 7.00 5.64
N ALA A 89 -1.89 7.16 4.82
CA ALA A 89 -0.52 7.24 5.31
C ALA A 89 -0.28 8.50 6.16
N SER A 90 -0.86 9.64 5.78
CA SER A 90 -0.80 10.86 6.61
C SER A 90 -1.35 10.61 8.00
N ARG A 91 -2.51 9.93 8.10
CA ARG A 91 -3.12 9.57 9.38
C ARG A 91 -2.24 8.65 10.21
N GLU A 92 -1.73 7.55 9.64
CA GLU A 92 -0.88 6.61 10.39
C GLU A 92 0.46 7.23 10.82
N LEU A 93 0.97 8.22 10.06
CA LEU A 93 2.15 9.00 10.42
C LEU A 93 1.86 10.17 11.38
N GLY A 94 0.60 10.39 11.77
CA GLY A 94 0.20 11.52 12.62
C GLY A 94 0.37 12.90 11.97
N ARG A 95 0.48 12.96 10.65
CA ARG A 95 0.59 14.21 9.87
C ARG A 95 -0.82 14.76 9.61
N ARG A 96 -1.05 16.04 9.92
CA ARG A 96 -2.32 16.77 9.68
C ARG A 96 -2.40 17.29 8.26
#